data_AF-A0A2W7AYZ8-F1
#
_entry.id   AF-A0A2W7AYZ8-F1
#
_cell.length_a   1.000
_cell.length_b   1.000
_cell.length_c   1.000
_cell.angle_alpha   90.00
_cell.angle_beta   90.00
_cell.angle_gamma   90.00
#
_symmetry.space_group_name_H-M   'P 1'
#
loop_
_entity.id
_entity.type
_entity.pdbx_description
1 polymer ?
#
loop_
_entity_poly.entity_id
_entity_poly.type
_entity_poly.pdbx_seq_one_letter_code
_entity_poly.pdbx_strand_id
1 'polypeptide(L)'
;MANITFVNEGKEAIAMDGVNLRIKALENNIDIYKFVAKLTNCNGYGQCATCVVEIVDGLENLSPKTEFEEKKLKNKPNNYRLACQTLVNQGNVSVKTKP
;
A
#
# COMPACT_ATOMS: atom_id res chain seq x y z
N MET A 1 -14.38 -11.12 -3.79
CA MET A 1 -13.51 -11.27 -2.61
C MET A 1 -12.09 -11.33 -3.15
N ALA A 2 -11.22 -10.46 -2.68
CA ALA A 2 -9.84 -10.33 -3.13
C ALA A 2 -8.91 -10.66 -1.96
N ASN A 3 -7.73 -11.23 -2.22
CA ASN A 3 -6.71 -11.41 -1.21
C ASN A 3 -5.59 -10.38 -1.39
N ILE A 4 -5.13 -9.81 -0.27
CA ILE A 4 -3.91 -9.02 -0.21
C ILE A 4 -2.85 -9.89 0.45
N THR A 5 -1.83 -10.28 -0.30
CA THR A 5 -0.71 -11.07 0.18
C THR A 5 0.44 -10.14 0.55
N PHE A 6 0.80 -10.07 1.82
CA PHE A 6 1.95 -9.33 2.33
C PHE A 6 3.20 -10.22 2.27
N VAL A 7 3.99 -10.03 1.21
CA VAL A 7 5.03 -10.99 0.79
C VAL A 7 6.14 -11.15 1.83
N ASN A 8 6.59 -10.06 2.44
CA ASN A 8 7.66 -10.12 3.43
C ASN A 8 7.21 -10.80 4.73
N GLU A 9 5.93 -10.67 5.07
CA GLU A 9 5.35 -11.19 6.29
C GLU A 9 4.76 -12.59 6.12
N GLY A 10 4.64 -13.09 4.88
CA GLY A 10 4.02 -14.38 4.58
C GLY A 10 2.56 -14.47 5.05
N LYS A 11 1.84 -13.33 5.03
CA LYS A 11 0.49 -13.20 5.56
C LYS A 11 -0.49 -12.77 4.48
N GLU A 12 -1.73 -13.20 4.62
CA GLU A 12 -2.83 -12.80 3.75
C GLU A 12 -3.90 -12.05 4.53
N ALA A 13 -4.51 -11.07 3.87
CA ALA A 13 -5.66 -10.34 4.38
C ALA A 13 -6.80 -10.40 3.36
N ILE A 14 -8.01 -10.66 3.84
CA ILE A 14 -9.21 -10.63 3.00
C ILE A 14 -9.58 -9.18 2.73
N ALA A 15 -9.69 -8.84 1.45
CA ALA A 15 -10.12 -7.55 0.94
C ALA A 15 -11.51 -7.66 0.30
N MET A 16 -12.38 -6.73 0.69
CA MET A 16 -13.57 -6.40 -0.06
C MET A 16 -13.21 -5.35 -1.11
N ASP A 17 -14.10 -5.12 -2.06
CA ASP A 17 -13.92 -4.09 -3.08
C ASP A 17 -13.81 -2.70 -2.44
N GLY A 18 -12.82 -1.92 -2.86
CA GLY A 18 -12.56 -0.55 -2.41
C GLY A 18 -11.87 -0.41 -1.05
N VAL A 19 -11.27 -1.47 -0.48
CA VAL A 19 -10.59 -1.35 0.82
C VAL A 19 -9.29 -0.56 0.72
N ASN A 20 -9.02 0.26 1.74
CA ASN A 20 -7.76 1.00 1.82
C ASN A 20 -6.61 0.08 2.25
N LEU A 21 -5.54 0.05 1.44
CA LEU A 21 -4.43 -0.87 1.66
C LEU A 21 -3.71 -0.64 2.99
N ARG A 22 -3.50 0.62 3.39
CA ARG A 22 -2.88 0.93 4.70
C ARG A 22 -3.75 0.44 5.85
N ILE A 23 -5.05 0.72 5.82
CA ILE A 23 -5.95 0.30 6.90
C ILE A 23 -5.92 -1.22 7.03
N LYS A 24 -6.03 -1.93 5.90
CA LYS A 24 -6.02 -3.39 5.89
C LYS A 24 -4.70 -3.97 6.42
N ALA A 25 -3.57 -3.37 6.08
CA ALA A 25 -2.27 -3.76 6.62
C ALA A 25 -2.24 -3.63 8.16
N LEU A 26 -2.68 -2.49 8.69
CA LEU A 26 -2.69 -2.24 10.14
C LEU A 26 -3.65 -3.17 10.89
N GLU A 27 -4.86 -3.41 10.36
CA GLU A 27 -5.82 -4.38 10.92
C GLU A 27 -5.22 -5.79 11.07
N ASN A 28 -4.29 -6.15 10.18
CA ASN A 28 -3.63 -7.46 10.16
C ASN A 28 -2.27 -7.44 10.88
N ASN A 29 -1.99 -6.39 11.65
CA ASN A 29 -0.72 -6.19 12.37
C ASN A 29 0.50 -6.25 11.43
N ILE A 30 0.34 -5.74 10.20
CA ILE A 30 1.41 -5.61 9.21
C ILE A 30 2.00 -4.21 9.29
N ASP A 31 3.25 -4.15 9.73
CA ASP A 31 3.98 -2.91 9.82
C ASP A 31 4.61 -2.54 8.47
N ILE A 32 4.06 -1.52 7.82
CA ILE A 32 4.53 -1.01 6.51
C ILE A 32 5.56 0.12 6.62
N TYR A 33 5.91 0.55 7.83
CA TYR A 33 6.77 1.72 8.05
C TYR A 33 8.19 1.33 8.46
N LYS A 34 9.19 1.98 7.86
CA LYS A 34 10.58 1.96 8.37
C LYS A 34 10.65 2.71 9.72
N PHE A 35 11.71 2.49 10.49
CA PHE A 35 11.84 3.02 11.86
C PHE A 35 11.54 4.52 11.98
N VAL A 36 12.26 5.38 11.25
CA VAL A 36 12.03 6.83 11.27
C VAL A 36 10.65 7.18 10.73
N ALA A 37 10.21 6.48 9.68
CA ALA A 37 8.90 6.66 9.08
C ALA A 37 7.74 6.42 10.06
N LYS A 38 7.88 5.53 11.06
CA LYS A 38 6.86 5.34 12.11
C LYS A 38 6.63 6.62 12.91
N LEU A 39 7.69 7.36 13.21
CA LEU A 39 7.63 8.56 14.03
C LEU A 39 7.13 9.77 13.24
N THR A 40 7.32 9.78 11.92
CA THR A 40 7.05 10.96 11.07
C THR A 40 5.92 10.74 10.07
N ASN A 41 5.18 9.62 10.14
CA ASN A 41 4.10 9.35 9.19
C ASN A 41 2.92 10.30 9.40
N CYS A 42 2.23 10.66 8.32
CA CYS A 42 1.04 11.51 8.36
C CYS A 42 -0.26 10.75 8.73
N ASN A 43 -0.17 9.59 9.39
CA ASN A 43 -1.32 8.76 9.79
C ASN A 43 -2.34 8.42 8.68
N GLY A 44 -1.95 8.52 7.41
CA GLY A 44 -2.79 8.20 6.26
C GLY A 44 -3.45 9.40 5.59
N TYR A 45 -3.18 10.63 6.01
CA TYR A 45 -3.74 11.85 5.41
C TYR A 45 -3.22 12.22 4.01
N GLY A 46 -2.36 11.40 3.39
CA GLY A 46 -1.86 11.65 2.04
C GLY A 46 -0.90 12.84 1.93
N GLN A 47 -0.22 13.21 3.02
CA GLN A 47 0.68 14.39 3.05
C GLN A 47 2.17 14.02 3.13
N CYS A 48 2.48 12.75 3.39
CA CYS A 48 3.83 12.21 3.42
C CYS A 48 3.97 11.04 2.43
N ALA A 49 5.20 10.60 2.17
CA ALA A 49 5.48 9.43 1.33
C ALA A 49 6.01 8.22 2.14
N THR A 50 5.74 8.18 3.44
CA THR A 50 6.37 7.20 4.36
C THR A 50 5.71 5.83 4.34
N CYS A 51 4.45 5.73 3.88
CA CYS A 51 3.71 4.47 3.72
C CYS A 51 3.92 3.83 2.34
N VAL A 52 5.11 4.03 1.75
CA VAL A 52 5.44 3.46 0.45
C VAL A 52 5.49 1.93 0.51
N VAL A 53 4.85 1.29 -0.46
CA VAL A 53 4.85 -0.15 -0.66
C VAL A 53 5.11 -0.45 -2.14
N GLU A 54 5.63 -1.64 -2.39
CA GLU A 54 5.83 -2.16 -3.74
C GLU A 54 4.72 -3.14 -4.07
N ILE A 55 4.03 -2.95 -5.18
CA ILE A 55 3.04 -3.90 -5.68
C ILE A 55 3.78 -4.89 -6.57
N VAL A 56 3.88 -6.13 -6.12
CA VAL A 56 4.61 -7.20 -6.81
C VAL A 56 3.72 -7.84 -7.88
N ASP A 57 2.41 -7.88 -7.64
CA ASP A 57 1.41 -8.42 -8.55
C ASP A 57 0.03 -7.75 -8.32
N GLY A 58 -0.81 -7.71 -9.36
CA GLY A 58 -2.16 -7.15 -9.30
C GLY A 58 -2.21 -5.62 -9.27
N LEU A 59 -1.36 -4.94 -10.04
CA LEU A 59 -1.34 -3.47 -10.12
C LEU A 59 -2.64 -2.90 -10.72
N GLU A 60 -3.20 -3.62 -11.68
CA GLU A 60 -4.46 -3.35 -12.37
C GLU A 60 -5.69 -3.45 -11.45
N ASN A 61 -5.54 -4.15 -10.32
CA ASN A 61 -6.60 -4.35 -9.33
C ASN A 61 -6.72 -3.18 -8.33
N LEU A 62 -6.00 -2.09 -8.57
CA LEU A 62 -5.90 -0.94 -7.67
C LEU A 62 -6.59 0.29 -8.24
N SER A 63 -6.95 1.22 -7.36
CA SER A 63 -7.33 2.58 -7.79
C SER A 63 -6.20 3.23 -8.60
N PRO A 64 -6.52 4.16 -9.52
CA PRO A 64 -5.53 5.01 -10.15
C PRO A 64 -4.67 5.72 -9.11
N LYS A 65 -3.43 6.07 -9.47
CA LYS A 65 -2.59 6.89 -8.60
C LYS A 65 -3.21 8.27 -8.43
N THR A 66 -3.11 8.82 -7.23
CA THR A 66 -3.47 10.23 -6.99
C THR A 66 -2.38 11.16 -7.51
N GLU A 67 -2.70 12.43 -7.76
CA GLU A 67 -1.69 13.44 -8.16
C GLU A 67 -0.54 13.55 -7.15
N PHE A 68 -0.84 13.34 -5.87
CA PHE A 68 0.17 13.32 -4.82
C PHE A 68 1.09 12.11 -4.94
N GLU A 69 0.55 10.92 -5.22
CA GLU A 69 1.36 9.72 -5.53
C GLU A 69 2.26 9.97 -6.73
N GLU A 70 1.70 10.46 -7.85
CA GLU A 70 2.46 10.78 -9.07
C GLU A 70 3.63 11.74 -8.76
N LYS A 71 3.36 12.82 -8.04
CA LYS A 71 4.38 13.81 -7.68
C LYS A 71 5.46 13.26 -6.76
N LYS A 72 5.08 12.47 -5.74
CA LYS A 72 6.02 11.98 -4.72
C LYS A 72 6.80 10.74 -5.17
N LEU A 73 6.23 9.93 -6.06
CA LEU A 73 6.82 8.69 -6.55
C LEU A 73 7.41 8.82 -7.95
N LYS A 74 7.43 10.01 -8.57
CA LYS A 74 7.96 10.26 -9.93
C LYS A 74 9.32 9.65 -10.27
N ASN A 75 10.21 9.48 -9.27
CA ASN A 75 11.56 8.92 -9.43
C ASN A 75 11.68 7.50 -8.85
N LYS A 76 10.56 6.80 -8.70
CA LYS A 76 10.46 5.43 -8.17
C LYS A 76 9.90 4.51 -9.25
N PRO A 77 10.09 3.18 -9.12
CA PRO A 77 9.46 2.22 -10.00
C PRO A 77 7.94 2.41 -10.08
N ASN A 78 7.35 2.20 -11.26
CA ASN A 78 5.93 2.47 -11.51
C ASN A 78 4.97 1.66 -10.62
N ASN A 79 5.43 0.49 -10.15
CA ASN A 79 4.68 -0.38 -9.25
C ASN A 79 4.72 0.06 -7.77
N TYR A 80 5.38 1.18 -7.45
CA TYR A 80 5.35 1.73 -6.09
C TYR A 80 4.04 2.49 -5.87
N ARG A 81 3.48 2.32 -4.67
CA ARG A 81 2.24 2.97 -4.23
C ARG A 81 2.40 3.55 -2.84
N LEU A 82 1.61 4.58 -2.53
CA LEU A 82 1.39 5.00 -1.15
C LEU A 82 0.20 4.23 -0.62
N ALA A 83 0.43 3.34 0.34
CA ALA A 83 -0.61 2.44 0.84
C ALA A 83 -1.86 3.19 1.36
N CYS A 84 -1.71 4.40 1.89
CA CYS A 84 -2.85 5.18 2.37
C CYS A 84 -3.70 5.84 1.27
N GLN A 85 -3.17 5.93 0.05
CA GLN A 85 -3.87 6.49 -1.12
C GLN A 85 -4.34 5.38 -2.09
N THR A 86 -4.04 4.13 -1.78
CA THR A 86 -4.34 2.98 -2.64
C THR A 86 -5.59 2.27 -2.13
N LEU A 87 -6.58 2.15 -3.01
CA LEU A 87 -7.73 1.27 -2.81
C LEU A 87 -7.50 -0.02 -3.58
N VAL A 88 -7.77 -1.15 -2.93
CA VAL A 88 -7.79 -2.47 -3.55
C VAL A 88 -9.22 -2.73 -3.99
N ASN A 89 -9.41 -2.92 -5.29
CA ASN A 89 -10.72 -3.11 -5.88
C ASN A 89 -11.01 -4.62 -6.01
N GLN A 90 -10.97 -5.15 -7.24
CA GLN A 90 -11.26 -6.53 -7.56
C GLN A 90 -9.98 -7.25 -7.97
N GLY A 91 -9.77 -8.48 -7.47
CA GLY A 91 -8.61 -9.30 -7.82
C GLY A 91 -7.53 -9.31 -6.73
N ASN A 92 -6.68 -10.34 -6.78
CA ASN A 92 -5.63 -10.52 -5.78
C ASN A 92 -4.50 -9.51 -6.00
N VAL A 93 -3.84 -9.12 -4.91
CA VAL A 93 -2.72 -8.18 -4.93
C VAL A 93 -1.61 -8.72 -4.05
N SER A 94 -0.38 -8.73 -4.57
CA SER A 94 0.82 -9.04 -3.78
C SER A 94 1.56 -7.76 -3.43
N VAL A 95 1.80 -7.53 -2.15
CA VAL A 95 2.37 -6.30 -1.61
C VAL A 95 3.66 -6.63 -0.87
N LYS A 96 4.75 -5.99 -1.27
CA LYS A 96 6.02 -6.02 -0.56
C LYS A 96 6.17 -4.76 0.29
N THR A 97 6.27 -4.98 1.60
CA THR A 97 6.37 -3.90 2.59
C THR A 97 7.78 -3.32 2.62
N LYS A 98 7.91 -2.05 3.04
CA LYS A 98 9.21 -1.39 3.29
C LYS A 98 10.24 -1.54 2.14
N PRO A 99 9.86 -1.32 0.87
CA PRO A 99 10.75 -1.50 -0.27
C PRO A 99 11.87 -0.43 -0.35
#